data_AF-A0A8J3FGN0-F1
#
_entry.id   AF-A0A8J3FGN0-F1
#
_cell.length_a   1.000
_cell.length_b   1.000
_cell.length_c   1.000
_cell.angle_alpha   90.00
_cell.angle_beta   90.00
_cell.angle_gamma   90.00
#
_symmetry.space_group_name_H-M   'P 1'
#
loop_
_entity.id
_entity.type
_entity.pdbx_description
1 polymer ?
#
loop_
_entity_poly.entity_id
_entity_poly.type
_entity_poly.pdbx_seq_one_letter_code
_entity_poly.pdbx_strand_id
1 'polypeptide(L)'
;MIRSRDAGSLRAADAGATVTLAGWVARRRDHGGVIFVDLRDGSGVAQVVFREEVPAAHALRNEFCVAVTGEVRRRPEGNDNPELPTGQIEVIAASLTVLSESAPLPLPVDDHVEAGDDIRLRYRYLDLRRAGPAAALRLRSQANQIARRVLHAHDFVEIETPTLTRSTPEGARDFLVPVRLQPGTWYALPQSPQLFKQLLMVGGMERYYQLARCYRDEDSRADRQPEFTQLDVEMSFVGEDDVMALGEEIVGALWRDLAGHEIPSPLPRITWHEALERYGSDKPDLRFGCELVDLTDYLRGTTFRVFAGAIESGGYVGAVVMPGGAAQSRKELDGWQDWAKARGARGLAYVVLDAETGEARGPVAKNLSAEHLAGLADAAGAKPGDAIFFAADEERRTAQELLGAARLEIGRRTKLIDPDAWMFCWVTDAPMFEKVEGVGAQGDGWTAVHHPFTSPTAEWADRFETAPDQALAYAYDIVCNGNEIGGGSIRIHRGDVQKRVFDLLGISPQEAADKFGFLLEAFTFGPPPHGGIAFGWDRVCMLLTGADSIREVIAFPKTGGGYDPLTGAPTPITGQQRAEAGIDGKPKQAAQAPSAAASAPGPA
;
A
#
# COMPACT_ATOMS: atom_id res chain seq x y z
N MET A 1 0.33 -5.74 -41.20
CA MET A 1 -0.26 -6.24 -39.94
C MET A 1 -1.08 -7.48 -40.24
N ILE A 2 -1.15 -8.45 -39.31
CA ILE A 2 -1.95 -9.69 -39.48
C ILE A 2 -3.46 -9.39 -39.42
N ARG A 3 -3.89 -8.40 -38.62
CA ARG A 3 -5.28 -7.92 -38.52
C ARG A 3 -5.51 -6.60 -39.24
N SER A 4 -6.75 -6.33 -39.66
CA SER A 4 -7.21 -5.06 -40.24
C SER A 4 -8.07 -4.22 -39.28
N ARG A 5 -8.68 -4.87 -38.28
CA ARG A 5 -9.50 -4.26 -37.22
C ARG A 5 -9.26 -4.98 -35.90
N ASP A 6 -9.54 -4.27 -34.80
CA ASP A 6 -9.58 -4.87 -33.47
C ASP A 6 -10.97 -5.50 -33.24
N ALA A 7 -11.04 -6.67 -32.60
CA ALA A 7 -12.28 -7.44 -32.47
C ALA A 7 -13.39 -6.63 -31.78
N GLY A 8 -13.10 -6.04 -30.63
CA GLY A 8 -14.05 -5.22 -29.85
C GLY A 8 -14.41 -3.87 -30.46
N SER A 9 -13.75 -3.46 -31.56
CA SER A 9 -14.02 -2.17 -32.21
C SER A 9 -15.21 -2.19 -33.19
N LEU A 10 -15.63 -3.38 -33.65
CA LEU A 10 -16.67 -3.52 -34.67
C LEU A 10 -18.04 -3.04 -34.17
N ARG A 11 -18.79 -2.35 -35.04
CA ARG A 11 -20.13 -1.83 -34.78
C ARG A 11 -21.06 -2.14 -35.95
N ALA A 12 -22.35 -1.89 -35.76
CA ALA A 12 -23.37 -2.07 -36.79
C ALA A 12 -23.11 -1.24 -38.08
N ALA A 13 -22.34 -0.16 -37.97
CA ALA A 13 -21.90 0.67 -39.10
C ALA A 13 -20.86 -0.03 -40.01
N ASP A 14 -20.19 -1.08 -39.53
CA ASP A 14 -19.18 -1.83 -40.30
C ASP A 14 -19.79 -2.93 -41.18
N ALA A 15 -21.12 -3.12 -41.14
CA ALA A 15 -21.80 -4.17 -41.90
C ALA A 15 -21.52 -4.06 -43.42
N GLY A 16 -21.19 -5.19 -44.04
CA GLY A 16 -20.77 -5.32 -45.44
C GLY A 16 -19.26 -5.19 -45.67
N ALA A 17 -18.48 -4.77 -44.66
CA ALA A 17 -17.03 -4.70 -44.78
C ALA A 17 -16.37 -6.08 -44.61
N THR A 18 -15.36 -6.37 -45.43
CA THR A 18 -14.46 -7.51 -45.20
C THR A 18 -13.35 -7.10 -44.23
N VAL A 19 -13.19 -7.86 -43.14
CA VAL A 19 -12.20 -7.61 -42.10
C VAL A 19 -11.36 -8.85 -41.82
N THR A 20 -10.13 -8.64 -41.38
CA THR A 20 -9.29 -9.68 -40.79
C THR A 20 -9.12 -9.39 -39.31
N LEU A 21 -9.59 -10.31 -38.47
CA LEU A 21 -9.42 -10.28 -37.02
C LEU A 21 -8.35 -11.28 -36.61
N ALA A 22 -7.57 -10.97 -35.57
CA ALA A 22 -6.64 -11.91 -34.95
C ALA A 22 -6.75 -11.83 -33.43
N GLY A 23 -6.82 -12.99 -32.78
CA GLY A 23 -7.06 -13.07 -31.34
C GLY A 23 -7.17 -14.50 -30.85
N TRP A 24 -7.79 -14.69 -29.69
CA TRP A 24 -8.00 -15.98 -29.06
C TRP A 24 -9.47 -16.41 -29.11
N VAL A 25 -9.70 -17.70 -29.34
CA VAL A 25 -11.02 -18.32 -29.20
C VAL A 25 -11.42 -18.29 -27.72
N ALA A 26 -12.24 -17.35 -27.28
CA ALA A 26 -12.70 -17.29 -25.89
C ALA A 26 -13.69 -18.42 -25.60
N ARG A 27 -14.65 -18.61 -26.50
CA ARG A 27 -15.66 -19.66 -26.40
C ARG A 27 -16.01 -20.20 -27.78
N ARG A 28 -16.27 -21.50 -27.86
CA ARG A 28 -16.79 -22.19 -29.05
C ARG A 28 -18.14 -22.82 -28.74
N ARG A 29 -19.10 -22.65 -29.65
CA ARG A 29 -20.44 -23.26 -29.62
C ARG A 29 -20.70 -23.93 -30.97
N ASP A 30 -21.17 -25.17 -30.95
CA ASP A 30 -21.41 -25.99 -32.15
C ASP A 30 -22.88 -26.42 -32.17
N HIS A 31 -23.60 -26.02 -33.21
CA HIS A 31 -25.04 -26.27 -33.36
C HIS A 31 -25.37 -27.20 -34.53
N GLY A 32 -24.41 -28.01 -35.00
CA GLY A 32 -24.65 -28.96 -36.09
C GLY A 32 -24.85 -28.24 -37.43
N GLY A 33 -23.75 -27.93 -38.11
CA GLY A 33 -23.73 -27.21 -39.41
C GLY A 33 -23.30 -25.74 -39.31
N VAL A 34 -23.31 -25.16 -38.10
CA VAL A 34 -22.78 -23.81 -37.83
C VAL A 34 -22.00 -23.81 -36.51
N ILE A 35 -20.81 -23.22 -36.55
CA ILE A 35 -19.95 -23.01 -35.37
C ILE A 35 -19.87 -21.53 -35.07
N PHE A 36 -20.14 -21.18 -33.82
CA PHE A 36 -19.97 -19.82 -33.30
C PHE A 36 -18.73 -19.77 -32.42
N VAL A 37 -17.89 -18.77 -32.68
CA VAL A 37 -16.70 -18.49 -31.89
C VAL A 37 -16.78 -17.06 -31.39
N ASP A 38 -16.59 -16.89 -30.10
CA ASP A 38 -16.32 -15.58 -29.53
C ASP A 38 -14.81 -15.33 -29.63
N LEU A 39 -14.40 -14.44 -30.54
CA LEU A 39 -12.99 -14.10 -30.77
C LEU A 39 -12.61 -12.89 -29.92
N ARG A 40 -11.67 -13.07 -29.00
CA ARG A 40 -11.21 -12.06 -28.04
C ARG A 40 -9.84 -11.52 -28.43
N ASP A 41 -9.67 -10.21 -28.35
CA ASP A 41 -8.36 -9.55 -28.35
C ASP A 41 -8.30 -8.47 -27.26
N GLY A 42 -7.24 -7.65 -27.27
CA GLY A 42 -7.04 -6.60 -26.26
C GLY A 42 -8.12 -5.51 -26.23
N SER A 43 -8.97 -5.40 -27.25
CA SER A 43 -10.04 -4.41 -27.38
C SER A 43 -11.42 -4.93 -26.94
N GLY A 44 -11.60 -6.25 -26.81
CA GLY A 44 -12.88 -6.87 -26.49
C GLY A 44 -13.13 -8.15 -27.28
N VAL A 45 -14.41 -8.46 -27.50
CA VAL A 45 -14.88 -9.72 -28.12
C VAL A 45 -15.74 -9.41 -29.34
N ALA A 46 -15.61 -10.20 -30.41
CA ALA A 46 -16.54 -10.24 -31.53
C ALA A 46 -16.96 -11.69 -31.84
N GLN A 47 -18.24 -11.88 -32.19
CA GLN A 47 -18.72 -13.18 -32.66
C GLN A 47 -18.27 -13.42 -34.09
N VAL A 48 -17.73 -14.62 -34.34
CA VAL A 48 -17.35 -15.14 -35.64
C VAL A 48 -18.20 -16.39 -35.90
N VAL A 49 -18.80 -16.45 -37.08
CA VAL A 49 -19.63 -17.58 -37.51
C VAL A 49 -18.92 -18.33 -38.62
N PHE A 50 -18.72 -19.63 -38.42
CA PHE A 50 -18.21 -20.55 -39.42
C PHE A 50 -19.34 -21.45 -39.91
N ARG A 51 -19.44 -21.57 -41.23
CA ARG A 51 -20.33 -22.49 -41.94
C ARG A 51 -19.50 -23.64 -42.51
N GLU A 52 -20.15 -24.62 -43.15
CA GLU A 52 -19.52 -25.86 -43.63
C GLU A 52 -18.30 -25.64 -44.55
N GLU A 53 -18.20 -24.48 -45.20
CA GLU A 53 -17.11 -24.12 -46.10
C GLU A 53 -15.75 -23.92 -45.38
N VAL A 54 -15.73 -23.86 -44.04
CA VAL A 54 -14.51 -23.70 -43.23
C VAL A 54 -14.33 -24.87 -42.25
N PRO A 55 -14.04 -26.09 -42.73
CA PRO A 55 -14.02 -27.31 -41.90
C PRO A 55 -12.99 -27.29 -40.77
N ALA A 56 -11.91 -26.52 -40.92
CA ALA A 56 -10.89 -26.34 -39.88
C ALA A 56 -11.46 -25.77 -38.56
N ALA A 57 -12.62 -25.11 -38.60
CA ALA A 57 -13.29 -24.58 -37.40
C ALA A 57 -13.74 -25.66 -36.40
N HIS A 58 -13.93 -26.91 -36.82
CA HIS A 58 -14.27 -28.02 -35.92
C HIS A 58 -13.14 -28.39 -34.95
N ALA A 59 -11.88 -28.13 -35.35
CA ALA A 59 -10.71 -28.40 -34.52
C ALA A 59 -10.48 -27.34 -33.44
N LEU A 60 -11.08 -26.14 -33.58
CA LEU A 60 -10.89 -25.05 -32.63
C LEU A 60 -11.27 -25.47 -31.20
N ARG A 61 -10.45 -25.05 -30.24
CA ARG A 61 -10.72 -25.15 -28.80
C ARG A 61 -10.50 -23.77 -28.17
N ASN A 62 -10.95 -23.63 -26.93
CA ASN A 62 -10.72 -22.40 -26.18
C ASN A 62 -9.22 -22.07 -26.14
N GLU A 63 -8.92 -20.79 -26.23
CA GLU A 63 -7.59 -20.18 -26.24
C GLU A 63 -6.69 -20.55 -27.42
N PHE A 64 -7.22 -21.16 -28.48
CA PHE A 64 -6.52 -21.20 -29.76
C PHE A 64 -6.30 -19.77 -30.27
N CYS A 65 -5.06 -19.46 -30.66
CA CYS A 65 -4.72 -18.19 -31.29
C CYS A 65 -4.97 -18.32 -32.80
N VAL A 66 -5.82 -17.47 -33.34
CA VAL A 66 -6.31 -17.58 -34.72
C VAL A 66 -6.34 -16.23 -35.43
N ALA A 67 -6.25 -16.27 -36.75
CA ALA A 67 -6.62 -15.18 -37.63
C ALA A 67 -7.82 -15.60 -38.48
N VAL A 68 -8.82 -14.73 -38.58
CA VAL A 68 -10.06 -14.97 -39.35
C VAL A 68 -10.25 -13.81 -40.30
N THR A 69 -10.46 -14.10 -41.58
CA THR A 69 -10.95 -13.10 -42.54
C THR A 69 -12.40 -13.39 -42.90
N GLY A 70 -13.25 -12.38 -42.86
CA GLY A 70 -14.68 -12.55 -43.10
C GLY A 70 -15.42 -11.24 -43.31
N GLU A 71 -16.69 -11.35 -43.66
CA GLU A 71 -17.58 -10.20 -43.88
C GLU A 71 -18.35 -9.88 -42.59
N VAL A 72 -18.34 -8.62 -42.16
CA VAL A 72 -19.17 -8.16 -41.03
C VAL A 72 -20.63 -8.12 -41.49
N ARG A 73 -21.53 -8.73 -40.71
CA ARG A 73 -22.97 -8.68 -40.94
C ARG A 73 -23.71 -8.31 -39.68
N ARG A 74 -24.90 -7.73 -39.85
CA ARG A 74 -25.86 -7.62 -38.75
C ARG A 74 -26.30 -9.01 -38.34
N ARG A 75 -26.44 -9.23 -37.03
CA ARG A 75 -27.03 -10.47 -36.54
C ARG A 75 -28.49 -10.58 -37.01
N PRO A 76 -29.01 -11.81 -37.15
CA PRO A 76 -30.44 -12.01 -37.38
C PRO A 76 -31.29 -11.38 -36.28
N GLU A 77 -32.52 -10.99 -36.62
CA GLU A 77 -33.47 -10.43 -35.65
C GLU A 77 -33.67 -11.39 -34.46
N GLY A 78 -33.58 -10.85 -33.24
CA GLY A 78 -33.67 -11.62 -31.99
C GLY A 78 -32.34 -12.19 -31.48
N ASN A 79 -31.23 -12.08 -32.24
CA ASN A 79 -29.91 -12.62 -31.85
C ASN A 79 -28.91 -11.55 -31.37
N ASP A 80 -29.36 -10.30 -31.23
CA ASP A 80 -28.56 -9.22 -30.68
C ASP A 80 -28.18 -9.51 -29.22
N ASN A 81 -26.92 -9.26 -28.86
CA ASN A 81 -26.47 -9.36 -27.47
C ASN A 81 -26.28 -7.95 -26.85
N PRO A 82 -27.18 -7.48 -25.98
CA PRO A 82 -27.06 -6.14 -25.39
C PRO A 82 -25.88 -6.01 -24.43
N GLU A 83 -25.29 -7.11 -23.96
CA GLU A 83 -24.15 -7.11 -23.03
C GLU A 83 -22.81 -6.85 -23.73
N LEU A 84 -22.75 -6.94 -25.07
CA LEU A 84 -21.53 -6.74 -25.85
C LEU A 84 -21.61 -5.49 -26.74
N PRO A 85 -20.58 -4.64 -26.77
CA PRO A 85 -20.52 -3.52 -27.72
C PRO A 85 -20.59 -3.95 -29.20
N THR A 86 -20.16 -5.18 -29.50
CA THR A 86 -20.22 -5.82 -30.83
C THR A 86 -21.49 -6.66 -31.03
N GLY A 87 -22.42 -6.62 -30.09
CA GLY A 87 -23.51 -7.57 -29.98
C GLY A 87 -24.58 -7.50 -31.07
N GLN A 88 -24.61 -6.43 -31.88
CA GLN A 88 -25.50 -6.28 -33.04
C GLN A 88 -24.91 -6.84 -34.33
N ILE A 89 -23.64 -7.28 -34.31
CA ILE A 89 -22.93 -7.79 -35.48
C ILE A 89 -22.32 -9.17 -35.25
N GLU A 90 -21.95 -9.81 -36.35
CA GLU A 90 -21.12 -11.00 -36.39
C GLU A 90 -20.23 -10.98 -37.64
N VAL A 91 -19.12 -11.71 -37.62
CA VAL A 91 -18.25 -11.89 -38.79
C VAL A 91 -18.50 -13.25 -39.40
N ILE A 92 -18.98 -13.29 -40.63
CA ILE A 92 -19.11 -14.54 -41.38
C ILE A 92 -17.73 -14.89 -41.95
N ALA A 93 -17.12 -15.94 -41.40
CA ALA A 93 -15.76 -16.32 -41.74
C ALA A 93 -15.68 -16.88 -43.18
N ALA A 94 -14.79 -16.29 -43.98
CA ALA A 94 -14.41 -16.78 -45.30
C ALA A 94 -13.12 -17.60 -45.23
N SER A 95 -12.21 -17.28 -44.30
CA SER A 95 -11.00 -18.04 -44.06
C SER A 95 -10.59 -18.04 -42.59
N LEU A 96 -9.91 -19.12 -42.19
CA LEU A 96 -9.38 -19.33 -40.86
C LEU A 96 -7.92 -19.77 -40.98
N THR A 97 -7.06 -19.17 -40.17
CA THR A 97 -5.68 -19.62 -39.95
C THR A 97 -5.49 -19.83 -38.45
N VAL A 98 -5.16 -21.06 -38.05
CA VAL A 98 -4.72 -21.32 -36.68
C VAL A 98 -3.27 -20.89 -36.58
N LEU A 99 -3.01 -19.83 -35.82
CA LEU A 99 -1.67 -19.28 -35.61
C LEU A 99 -0.92 -20.12 -34.56
N SER A 100 -1.62 -20.55 -33.51
CA SER A 100 -1.09 -21.45 -32.48
C SER A 100 -2.22 -22.19 -31.77
N GLU A 101 -2.07 -23.49 -31.58
CA GLU A 101 -3.00 -24.31 -30.80
C GLU A 101 -2.81 -24.09 -29.29
N SER A 102 -3.86 -24.34 -28.51
CA SER A 102 -3.80 -24.35 -27.05
C SER A 102 -4.03 -25.75 -26.50
N ALA A 103 -3.22 -26.15 -25.52
CA ALA A 103 -3.50 -27.33 -24.70
C ALA A 103 -4.76 -27.12 -23.84
N PRO A 104 -5.32 -28.19 -23.23
CA PRO A 104 -6.37 -28.06 -22.21
C PRO A 104 -5.94 -27.10 -21.10
N LEU A 105 -6.83 -26.19 -20.71
CA LEU A 105 -6.50 -25.10 -19.82
C LEU A 105 -6.41 -25.58 -18.36
N PRO A 106 -5.32 -25.25 -17.65
CA PRO A 106 -5.21 -25.49 -16.20
C PRO A 106 -6.02 -24.47 -15.38
N LEU A 107 -6.38 -23.35 -15.99
CA LEU A 107 -7.22 -22.27 -15.45
C LEU A 107 -8.12 -21.79 -16.60
N PRO A 108 -9.46 -21.86 -16.48
CA PRO A 108 -10.33 -21.29 -17.49
C PRO A 108 -10.20 -19.76 -17.54
N VAL A 109 -10.22 -19.20 -18.76
CA VAL A 109 -10.17 -17.74 -18.99
C VAL A 109 -11.60 -17.21 -19.01
N ASP A 110 -12.20 -17.12 -17.84
CA ASP A 110 -13.57 -16.65 -17.59
C ASP A 110 -13.57 -15.81 -16.30
N ASP A 111 -14.44 -14.81 -16.23
CA ASP A 111 -14.49 -13.88 -15.10
C ASP A 111 -15.20 -14.49 -13.88
N HIS A 112 -16.03 -15.52 -14.05
CA HIS A 112 -16.78 -16.18 -12.98
C HIS A 112 -16.03 -17.33 -12.29
N VAL A 113 -14.79 -17.59 -12.67
CA VAL A 113 -13.99 -18.67 -12.09
C VAL A 113 -13.38 -18.24 -10.76
N GLU A 114 -13.76 -18.95 -9.70
CA GLU A 114 -13.04 -18.92 -8.42
C GLU A 114 -11.91 -19.95 -8.45
N ALA A 115 -10.68 -19.47 -8.55
CA ALA A 115 -9.47 -20.27 -8.42
C ALA A 115 -8.59 -19.65 -7.34
N GLY A 116 -7.97 -20.49 -6.51
CA GLY A 116 -7.04 -20.03 -5.48
C GLY A 116 -5.79 -19.39 -6.09
N ASP A 117 -5.14 -18.51 -5.32
CA ASP A 117 -3.91 -17.80 -5.70
C ASP A 117 -2.84 -18.74 -6.27
N ASP A 118 -2.66 -19.93 -5.69
CA ASP A 118 -1.64 -20.89 -6.13
C ASP A 118 -1.76 -21.27 -7.62
N ILE A 119 -2.98 -21.50 -8.10
CA ILE A 119 -3.22 -21.85 -9.52
C ILE A 119 -3.15 -20.59 -10.38
N ARG A 120 -3.79 -19.50 -9.93
CA ARG A 120 -3.84 -18.24 -10.67
C ARG A 120 -2.46 -17.66 -10.93
N LEU A 121 -1.62 -17.61 -9.90
CA LEU A 121 -0.27 -17.05 -9.99
C LEU A 121 0.69 -17.99 -10.73
N ARG A 122 0.55 -19.31 -10.59
CA ARG A 122 1.32 -20.28 -11.38
C ARG A 122 1.05 -20.14 -12.88
N TYR A 123 -0.18 -19.83 -13.27
CA TYR A 123 -0.60 -19.61 -14.65
C TYR A 123 -0.94 -18.14 -14.92
N ARG A 124 -0.20 -17.20 -14.31
CA ARG A 124 -0.54 -15.76 -14.34
C ARG A 124 -0.68 -15.20 -15.77
N TYR A 125 0.07 -15.73 -16.74
CA TYR A 125 -0.06 -15.36 -18.16
C TYR A 125 -1.41 -15.74 -18.79
N LEU A 126 -2.13 -16.74 -18.26
CA LEU A 126 -3.52 -17.03 -18.61
C LEU A 126 -4.50 -16.21 -17.77
N ASP A 127 -4.23 -16.06 -16.46
CA ASP A 127 -5.06 -15.24 -15.56
C ASP A 127 -5.17 -13.79 -16.05
N LEU A 128 -4.08 -13.22 -16.55
CA LEU A 128 -4.03 -11.88 -17.16
C LEU A 128 -4.82 -11.75 -18.48
N ARG A 129 -5.37 -12.84 -19.04
CA ARG A 129 -6.29 -12.77 -20.17
C ARG A 129 -7.74 -12.53 -19.76
N ARG A 130 -8.08 -12.74 -18.48
CA ARG A 130 -9.41 -12.47 -17.91
C ARG A 130 -9.64 -10.96 -17.83
N ALA A 131 -10.90 -10.51 -17.90
CA ALA A 131 -11.20 -9.09 -18.04
C ALA A 131 -10.76 -8.29 -16.81
N GLY A 132 -11.01 -8.80 -15.59
CA GLY A 132 -10.64 -8.14 -14.33
C GLY A 132 -9.13 -7.88 -14.19
N PRO A 133 -8.27 -8.91 -14.12
CA PRO A 133 -6.82 -8.73 -14.01
C PRO A 133 -6.22 -7.89 -15.15
N ALA A 134 -6.73 -8.04 -16.38
CA ALA A 134 -6.27 -7.26 -17.51
C ALA A 134 -6.70 -5.78 -17.42
N ALA A 135 -7.88 -5.48 -16.88
CA ALA A 135 -8.33 -4.12 -16.63
C ALA A 135 -7.50 -3.45 -15.53
N ALA A 136 -7.17 -4.18 -14.46
CA ALA A 136 -6.32 -3.68 -13.38
C ALA A 136 -4.94 -3.22 -13.87
N LEU A 137 -4.26 -4.01 -14.71
CA LEU A 137 -2.98 -3.59 -15.30
C LEU A 137 -3.08 -2.41 -16.26
N ARG A 138 -4.19 -2.32 -17.03
CA ARG A 138 -4.45 -1.16 -17.90
C ARG A 138 -4.72 0.11 -17.07
N LEU A 139 -5.50 0.00 -16.00
CA LEU A 139 -5.76 1.10 -15.08
C LEU A 139 -4.45 1.59 -14.46
N ARG A 140 -3.58 0.69 -13.98
CA ARG A 140 -2.24 1.05 -13.49
C ARG A 140 -1.43 1.84 -14.52
N SER A 141 -1.46 1.40 -15.79
CA SER A 141 -0.80 2.13 -16.88
C SER A 141 -1.35 3.54 -17.06
N GLN A 142 -2.66 3.73 -16.95
CA GLN A 142 -3.30 5.05 -17.03
C GLN A 142 -2.98 5.91 -15.80
N ALA A 143 -2.99 5.33 -14.59
CA ALA A 143 -2.59 6.01 -13.37
C ALA A 143 -1.17 6.57 -13.49
N ASN A 144 -0.22 5.78 -14.01
CA ASN A 144 1.15 6.23 -14.27
C ASN A 144 1.17 7.45 -15.19
N GLN A 145 0.37 7.43 -16.27
CA GLN A 145 0.29 8.53 -17.23
C GLN A 145 -0.30 9.80 -16.60
N ILE A 146 -1.34 9.67 -15.78
CA ILE A 146 -2.00 10.78 -15.08
C ILE A 146 -1.02 11.45 -14.12
N ALA A 147 -0.31 10.69 -13.28
CA ALA A 147 0.67 11.24 -12.36
C ALA A 147 1.80 11.98 -13.08
N ARG A 148 2.38 11.38 -14.13
CA ARG A 148 3.39 12.06 -14.96
C ARG A 148 2.88 13.37 -15.54
N ARG A 149 1.63 13.39 -16.03
CA ARG A 149 1.02 14.60 -16.59
C ARG A 149 0.90 15.71 -15.55
N VAL A 150 0.44 15.40 -14.33
CA VAL A 150 0.36 16.37 -13.23
C VAL A 150 1.76 16.89 -12.89
N LEU A 151 2.72 16.00 -12.67
CA LEU A 151 4.09 16.37 -12.30
C LEU A 151 4.78 17.22 -13.38
N HIS A 152 4.64 16.87 -14.66
CA HIS A 152 5.18 17.68 -15.75
C HIS A 152 4.49 19.05 -15.91
N ALA A 153 3.22 19.18 -15.51
CA ALA A 153 2.56 20.49 -15.47
C ALA A 153 3.14 21.42 -14.40
N HIS A 154 3.83 20.85 -13.41
CA HIS A 154 4.57 21.55 -12.34
C HIS A 154 6.09 21.53 -12.56
N ASP A 155 6.55 21.38 -13.81
CA ASP A 155 7.97 21.41 -14.19
C ASP A 155 8.87 20.38 -13.48
N PHE A 156 8.30 19.26 -13.02
CA PHE A 156 9.09 18.18 -12.44
C PHE A 156 9.88 17.42 -13.51
N VAL A 157 11.08 16.98 -13.13
CA VAL A 157 11.97 16.16 -13.95
C VAL A 157 11.92 14.69 -13.49
N GLU A 158 11.64 13.77 -14.41
CA GLU A 158 11.76 12.33 -14.15
C GLU A 158 13.24 11.94 -14.20
N ILE A 159 13.82 11.52 -13.08
CA ILE A 159 15.23 11.15 -13.01
C ILE A 159 15.34 9.72 -12.46
N GLU A 160 16.03 8.84 -13.17
CA GLU A 160 16.28 7.48 -12.70
C GLU A 160 17.41 7.46 -11.66
N THR A 161 17.22 6.72 -10.57
CA THR A 161 18.24 6.55 -9.52
C THR A 161 18.81 5.13 -9.51
N PRO A 162 20.07 4.93 -9.10
CA PRO A 162 20.68 3.59 -9.05
C PRO A 162 19.93 2.62 -8.15
N THR A 163 19.86 1.34 -8.56
CA THR A 163 19.32 0.24 -7.74
C THR A 163 20.39 -0.65 -7.10
N LEU A 164 21.65 -0.52 -7.54
CA LEU A 164 22.80 -1.14 -6.87
C LEU A 164 23.46 -0.09 -5.98
N THR A 165 23.11 -0.11 -4.70
CA THR A 165 23.42 0.97 -3.75
C THR A 165 24.31 0.48 -2.61
N ARG A 166 24.68 1.40 -1.71
CA ARG A 166 25.34 1.07 -0.45
C ARG A 166 24.28 0.62 0.55
N SER A 167 24.57 -0.40 1.35
CA SER A 167 23.68 -0.77 2.47
C SER A 167 23.69 0.34 3.53
N THR A 168 22.51 0.88 3.80
CA THR A 168 22.24 1.94 4.76
C THR A 168 21.08 1.51 5.64
N PRO A 169 21.20 1.58 6.98
CA PRO A 169 20.07 1.25 7.85
C PRO A 169 19.00 2.35 7.73
N GLU A 170 17.97 2.09 6.92
CA GLU A 170 16.80 2.96 6.71
C GLU A 170 15.52 2.45 7.40
N GLY A 171 15.64 1.40 8.21
CA GLY A 171 14.54 0.86 9.04
C GLY A 171 14.16 -0.58 8.71
N ALA A 172 14.23 -1.00 7.44
CA ALA A 172 14.04 -2.40 7.05
C ALA A 172 15.38 -3.11 6.79
N ARG A 173 15.33 -4.43 6.55
CA ARG A 173 16.49 -5.20 6.09
C ARG A 173 16.65 -5.06 4.57
N ASP A 174 17.89 -4.86 4.13
CA ASP A 174 18.24 -4.77 2.71
C ASP A 174 18.30 -6.15 2.04
N PHE A 175 17.88 -6.22 0.78
CA PHE A 175 18.32 -7.28 -0.13
C PHE A 175 19.75 -7.00 -0.60
N LEU A 176 20.64 -7.99 -0.46
CA LEU A 176 22.05 -7.85 -0.83
C LEU A 176 22.37 -8.49 -2.18
N VAL A 177 23.27 -7.87 -2.93
CA VAL A 177 23.75 -8.36 -4.24
C VAL A 177 25.28 -8.52 -4.20
N PRO A 178 25.82 -9.75 -4.36
CA PRO A 178 27.26 -9.98 -4.29
C PRO A 178 28.00 -9.39 -5.48
N VAL A 179 29.23 -8.88 -5.24
CA VAL A 179 30.06 -8.28 -6.30
C VAL A 179 31.16 -9.24 -6.74
N ARG A 180 30.96 -9.90 -7.88
CA ARG A 180 31.95 -10.83 -8.49
C ARG A 180 33.37 -10.25 -8.60
N LEU A 181 33.49 -8.96 -8.96
CA LEU A 181 34.78 -8.31 -9.17
C LEU A 181 35.52 -7.97 -7.87
N GLN A 182 34.81 -7.95 -6.74
CA GLN A 182 35.32 -7.59 -5.43
C GLN A 182 34.79 -8.58 -4.38
N PRO A 183 35.33 -9.82 -4.36
CA PRO A 183 34.83 -10.86 -3.45
C PRO A 183 34.79 -10.39 -1.99
N GLY A 184 33.67 -10.68 -1.30
CA GLY A 184 33.40 -10.23 0.07
C GLY A 184 32.76 -8.84 0.19
N THR A 185 32.42 -8.18 -0.93
CA THR A 185 31.67 -6.91 -0.94
C THR A 185 30.30 -7.07 -1.60
N TRP A 186 29.37 -6.19 -1.23
CA TRP A 186 27.95 -6.30 -1.54
C TRP A 186 27.36 -4.94 -1.92
N TYR A 187 26.49 -4.93 -2.92
CA TYR A 187 25.50 -3.86 -3.05
C TYR A 187 24.27 -4.19 -2.20
N ALA A 188 23.45 -3.17 -1.93
CA ALA A 188 22.10 -3.30 -1.42
C ALA A 188 21.10 -2.79 -2.46
N LEU A 189 19.94 -3.43 -2.55
CA LEU A 189 18.80 -2.89 -3.29
C LEU A 189 18.11 -1.82 -2.44
N PRO A 190 17.72 -0.67 -3.01
CA PRO A 190 17.23 0.47 -2.24
C PRO A 190 15.85 0.21 -1.63
N GLN A 191 15.69 0.56 -0.35
CA GLN A 191 14.38 0.58 0.32
C GLN A 191 13.49 1.71 -0.22
N SER A 192 14.11 2.77 -0.72
CA SER A 192 13.53 3.89 -1.46
C SER A 192 14.65 4.72 -2.12
N PRO A 193 14.36 5.67 -3.03
CA PRO A 193 15.35 6.61 -3.56
C PRO A 193 15.76 7.73 -2.58
N GLN A 194 15.43 7.63 -1.28
CA GLN A 194 15.50 8.72 -0.29
C GLN A 194 16.83 9.48 -0.24
N LEU A 195 17.97 8.79 -0.31
CA LEU A 195 19.27 9.46 -0.27
C LEU A 195 19.59 10.14 -1.60
N PHE A 196 19.23 9.53 -2.73
CA PHE A 196 19.50 10.09 -4.06
C PHE A 196 18.62 11.30 -4.37
N LYS A 197 17.34 11.28 -4.01
CA LYS A 197 16.45 12.43 -4.26
C LYS A 197 16.89 13.67 -3.48
N GLN A 198 17.40 13.50 -2.26
CA GLN A 198 18.03 14.59 -1.50
C GLN A 198 19.30 15.10 -2.18
N LEU A 199 20.17 14.22 -2.68
CA LEU A 199 21.34 14.62 -3.46
C LEU A 199 20.97 15.36 -4.75
N LEU A 200 19.83 15.05 -5.38
CA LEU A 200 19.33 15.79 -6.55
C LEU A 200 18.87 17.20 -6.16
N MET A 201 18.35 17.40 -4.94
CA MET A 201 18.05 18.73 -4.41
C MET A 201 19.35 19.53 -4.21
N VAL A 202 20.38 18.91 -3.62
CA VAL A 202 21.73 19.50 -3.52
C VAL A 202 22.32 19.80 -4.90
N GLY A 203 22.06 18.94 -5.88
CA GLY A 203 22.48 19.10 -7.28
C GLY A 203 21.74 20.18 -8.06
N GLY A 204 20.76 20.86 -7.45
CA GLY A 204 20.01 21.94 -8.07
C GLY A 204 18.94 21.50 -9.07
N MET A 205 18.44 20.25 -8.96
CA MET A 205 17.33 19.78 -9.82
C MET A 205 15.99 20.41 -9.43
N GLU A 206 15.86 20.88 -8.19
CA GLU A 206 14.73 21.61 -7.61
C GLU A 206 13.40 20.84 -7.52
N ARG A 207 13.00 20.08 -8.55
CA ARG A 207 11.76 19.30 -8.61
C ARG A 207 12.00 17.96 -9.29
N TYR A 208 12.04 16.91 -8.48
CA TYR A 208 12.33 15.55 -8.90
C TYR A 208 11.11 14.65 -8.70
N TYR A 209 10.89 13.73 -9.64
CA TYR A 209 10.07 12.57 -9.37
C TYR A 209 10.61 11.30 -10.03
N GLN A 210 10.16 10.15 -9.56
CA GLN A 210 10.39 8.86 -10.19
C GLN A 210 9.29 7.86 -9.82
N LEU A 211 8.82 7.07 -10.79
CA LEU A 211 8.08 5.83 -10.50
C LEU A 211 9.09 4.71 -10.23
N ALA A 212 9.64 4.69 -9.02
CA ALA A 212 10.79 3.86 -8.63
C ALA A 212 10.37 2.48 -8.12
N ARG A 213 11.21 1.46 -8.40
CA ARG A 213 11.12 0.15 -7.74
C ARG A 213 11.88 0.19 -6.42
N CYS A 214 11.23 -0.25 -5.36
CA CYS A 214 11.73 -0.30 -3.99
C CYS A 214 11.74 -1.74 -3.49
N TYR A 215 12.66 -2.05 -2.57
CA TYR A 215 12.92 -3.41 -2.11
C TYR A 215 13.06 -3.45 -0.59
N ARG A 216 12.31 -4.32 0.09
CA ARG A 216 12.39 -4.49 1.56
C ARG A 216 12.30 -5.97 1.91
N ASP A 217 13.33 -6.49 2.59
CA ASP A 217 13.35 -7.87 3.09
C ASP A 217 12.64 -7.95 4.45
N GLU A 218 11.31 -7.87 4.40
CA GLU A 218 10.42 -7.94 5.56
C GLU A 218 9.49 -9.15 5.50
N ASP A 219 8.92 -9.51 6.65
CA ASP A 219 7.90 -10.55 6.73
C ASP A 219 6.70 -10.23 5.83
N SER A 220 6.29 -11.22 5.05
CA SER A 220 5.20 -11.07 4.09
C SER A 220 3.86 -10.81 4.79
N ARG A 221 3.13 -9.80 4.32
CA ARG A 221 1.73 -9.52 4.69
C ARG A 221 0.86 -9.44 3.45
N ALA A 222 -0.46 -9.48 3.60
CA ALA A 222 -1.40 -9.47 2.47
C ALA A 222 -1.26 -8.22 1.58
N ASP A 223 -0.83 -7.11 2.17
CA ASP A 223 -0.62 -5.80 1.54
C ASP A 223 0.87 -5.45 1.34
N ARG A 224 1.77 -6.43 1.46
CA ARG A 224 3.23 -6.23 1.29
C ARG A 224 3.81 -7.17 0.22
N GLN A 225 4.75 -6.62 -0.55
CA GLN A 225 5.55 -7.36 -1.52
C GLN A 225 7.03 -7.03 -1.27
N PRO A 226 7.96 -7.99 -1.47
CA PRO A 226 9.38 -7.76 -1.26
C PRO A 226 9.96 -6.74 -2.26
N GLU A 227 9.31 -6.61 -3.42
CA GLU A 227 9.56 -5.57 -4.41
C GLU A 227 8.23 -4.84 -4.70
N PHE A 228 8.23 -3.51 -4.63
CA PHE A 228 7.02 -2.69 -4.77
C PHE A 228 7.34 -1.35 -5.43
N THR A 229 6.34 -0.69 -5.98
CA THR A 229 6.54 0.58 -6.72
C THR A 229 6.12 1.77 -5.87
N GLN A 230 6.93 2.81 -5.87
CA GLN A 230 6.57 4.11 -5.32
C GLN A 230 6.52 5.16 -6.42
N LEU A 231 5.58 6.10 -6.29
CA LEU A 231 5.75 7.41 -6.93
C LEU A 231 6.49 8.28 -5.93
N ASP A 232 7.78 8.46 -6.16
CA ASP A 232 8.69 9.19 -5.30
C ASP A 232 8.86 10.62 -5.81
N VAL A 233 8.70 11.61 -4.94
CA VAL A 233 8.67 13.05 -5.27
C VAL A 233 9.52 13.82 -4.26
N GLU A 234 10.30 14.78 -4.72
CA GLU A 234 11.08 15.69 -3.86
C GLU A 234 11.18 17.09 -4.50
N MET A 235 11.11 18.12 -3.67
CA MET A 235 11.13 19.53 -4.07
C MET A 235 12.08 20.33 -3.17
N SER A 236 12.76 21.32 -3.74
CA SER A 236 13.54 22.32 -3.00
C SER A 236 12.72 23.59 -2.77
N PHE A 237 13.08 24.34 -1.73
CA PHE A 237 12.49 25.62 -1.33
C PHE A 237 10.98 25.56 -1.01
N VAL A 238 10.54 24.46 -0.39
CA VAL A 238 9.14 24.20 -0.03
C VAL A 238 8.92 24.07 1.48
N GLY A 239 7.70 24.38 1.93
CA GLY A 239 7.14 23.95 3.20
C GLY A 239 6.24 22.71 3.05
N GLU A 240 5.68 22.22 4.15
CA GLU A 240 4.81 21.03 4.12
C GLU A 240 3.53 21.26 3.30
N ASP A 241 2.96 22.47 3.37
CA ASP A 241 1.76 22.85 2.64
C ASP A 241 1.93 22.74 1.12
N ASP A 242 3.11 23.11 0.60
CA ASP A 242 3.40 23.03 -0.83
C ASP A 242 3.43 21.57 -1.31
N VAL A 243 4.05 20.68 -0.52
CA VAL A 243 4.14 19.26 -0.84
C VAL A 243 2.76 18.59 -0.73
N MET A 244 2.00 18.92 0.31
CA MET A 244 0.64 18.41 0.50
C MET A 244 -0.29 18.86 -0.63
N ALA A 245 -0.22 20.14 -1.05
CA ALA A 245 -1.02 20.65 -2.15
C ALA A 245 -0.76 19.90 -3.48
N LEU A 246 0.51 19.62 -3.79
CA LEU A 246 0.85 18.78 -4.94
C LEU A 246 0.31 17.35 -4.79
N GLY A 247 0.43 16.77 -3.59
CA GLY A 247 -0.10 15.45 -3.29
C GLY A 247 -1.61 15.36 -3.49
N GLU A 248 -2.35 16.38 -3.06
CA GLU A 248 -3.79 16.50 -3.29
C GLU A 248 -4.15 16.61 -4.77
N GLU A 249 -3.38 17.35 -5.57
CA GLU A 249 -3.62 17.46 -7.01
C GLU A 249 -3.41 16.12 -7.73
N ILE A 250 -2.36 15.39 -7.38
CA ILE A 250 -2.09 14.05 -7.92
C ILE A 250 -3.26 13.10 -7.59
N VAL A 251 -3.66 13.04 -6.32
CA VAL A 251 -4.73 12.16 -5.85
C VAL A 251 -6.08 12.56 -6.46
N GLY A 252 -6.40 13.86 -6.48
CA GLY A 252 -7.61 14.39 -7.12
C GLY A 252 -7.69 14.05 -8.60
N ALA A 253 -6.57 14.17 -9.34
CA ALA A 253 -6.53 13.80 -10.74
C ALA A 253 -6.74 12.30 -10.98
N LEU A 254 -6.15 11.44 -10.15
CA LEU A 254 -6.32 9.99 -10.25
C LEU A 254 -7.78 9.57 -10.02
N TRP A 255 -8.41 10.03 -8.94
CA TRP A 255 -9.79 9.63 -8.61
C TRP A 255 -10.81 10.22 -9.58
N ARG A 256 -10.64 11.45 -10.03
CA ARG A 256 -11.54 12.04 -11.04
C ARG A 256 -11.47 11.27 -12.36
N ASP A 257 -10.26 11.04 -12.87
CA ASP A 257 -10.08 10.49 -14.21
C ASP A 257 -10.27 8.96 -14.27
N LEU A 258 -10.03 8.23 -13.17
CA LEU A 258 -10.10 6.76 -13.14
C LEU A 258 -11.30 6.20 -12.36
N ALA A 259 -11.76 6.89 -11.32
CA ALA A 259 -12.90 6.47 -10.50
C ALA A 259 -14.17 7.32 -10.72
N GLY A 260 -14.08 8.40 -11.54
CA GLY A 260 -15.20 9.32 -11.75
C GLY A 260 -15.61 10.05 -10.47
N HIS A 261 -14.70 10.20 -9.51
CA HIS A 261 -14.96 10.75 -8.19
C HIS A 261 -14.18 12.05 -7.98
N GLU A 262 -14.89 13.14 -7.68
CA GLU A 262 -14.28 14.42 -7.34
C GLU A 262 -13.96 14.47 -5.84
N ILE A 263 -12.68 14.62 -5.52
CA ILE A 263 -12.20 14.73 -4.15
C ILE A 263 -12.28 16.20 -3.70
N PRO A 264 -12.91 16.52 -2.57
CA PRO A 264 -12.88 17.86 -2.00
C PRO A 264 -11.45 18.29 -1.66
N SER A 265 -11.06 19.51 -2.02
CA SER A 265 -9.79 20.11 -1.62
C SER A 265 -10.06 21.47 -0.94
N PRO A 266 -9.34 21.82 0.15
CA PRO A 266 -8.26 21.05 0.78
C PRO A 266 -8.78 19.78 1.49
N LEU A 267 -7.93 18.76 1.57
CA LEU A 267 -8.25 17.56 2.35
C LEU A 267 -8.30 17.88 3.86
N PRO A 268 -9.15 17.21 4.64
CA PRO A 268 -9.13 17.30 6.09
C PRO A 268 -7.74 16.96 6.64
N ARG A 269 -7.27 17.72 7.63
CA ARG A 269 -6.04 17.44 8.37
C ARG A 269 -6.40 17.02 9.78
N ILE A 270 -5.75 15.97 10.27
CA ILE A 270 -5.85 15.49 11.66
C ILE A 270 -4.44 15.33 12.20
N THR A 271 -4.20 15.78 13.43
CA THR A 271 -2.88 15.53 14.04
C THR A 271 -2.73 14.05 14.37
N TRP A 272 -1.49 13.57 14.45
CA TRP A 272 -1.19 12.18 14.82
C TRP A 272 -1.78 11.82 16.18
N HIS A 273 -1.70 12.74 17.15
CA HIS A 273 -2.30 12.57 18.47
C HIS A 273 -3.83 12.47 18.41
N GLU A 274 -4.50 13.39 17.70
CA GLU A 274 -5.96 13.31 17.51
C GLU A 274 -6.39 12.02 16.79
N ALA A 275 -5.59 11.55 15.82
CA ALA A 275 -5.88 10.32 15.09
C ALA A 275 -5.85 9.08 16.02
N LEU A 276 -4.84 8.98 16.89
CA LEU A 276 -4.78 7.94 17.90
C LEU A 276 -5.83 8.09 19.00
N GLU A 277 -6.08 9.31 19.48
CA GLU A 277 -7.07 9.58 20.52
C GLU A 277 -8.48 9.21 20.08
N ARG A 278 -8.86 9.53 18.84
CA ARG A 278 -10.22 9.33 18.32
C ARG A 278 -10.39 8.00 17.61
N TYR A 279 -9.35 7.44 17.00
CA TYR A 279 -9.48 6.27 16.13
C TYR A 279 -8.53 5.12 16.47
N GLY A 280 -7.57 5.33 17.37
CA GLY A 280 -6.60 4.32 17.74
C GLY A 280 -5.69 3.91 16.58
N SER A 281 -5.49 4.80 15.60
CA SER A 281 -4.60 4.57 14.47
C SER A 281 -4.11 5.87 13.86
N ASP A 282 -2.86 5.88 13.42
CA ASP A 282 -2.22 6.88 12.56
C ASP A 282 -2.69 6.86 11.09
N LYS A 283 -3.59 5.93 10.73
CA LYS A 283 -4.24 5.84 9.41
C LYS A 283 -5.73 5.60 9.58
N PRO A 284 -6.47 6.60 10.09
CA PRO A 284 -7.86 6.40 10.48
C PRO A 284 -8.76 6.10 9.27
N ASP A 285 -9.69 5.15 9.46
CA ASP A 285 -10.81 4.97 8.55
C ASP A 285 -11.97 5.87 8.96
N LEU A 286 -12.18 6.95 8.19
CA LEU A 286 -13.16 8.01 8.47
C LEU A 286 -14.54 7.73 7.87
N ARG A 287 -14.77 6.57 7.25
CA ARG A 287 -16.07 6.22 6.63
C ARG A 287 -17.21 6.02 7.62
N PHE A 288 -16.91 5.86 8.91
CA PHE A 288 -17.89 5.60 9.95
C PHE A 288 -17.46 6.22 11.29
N GLY A 289 -18.39 6.28 12.26
CA GLY A 289 -18.15 6.83 13.60
C GLY A 289 -17.45 5.86 14.55
N CYS A 290 -18.07 5.60 15.71
CA CYS A 290 -17.53 4.75 16.79
C CYS A 290 -16.13 5.18 17.25
N GLU A 291 -15.94 6.48 17.46
CA GLU A 291 -14.68 7.02 17.99
C GLU A 291 -14.37 6.43 19.38
N LEU A 292 -13.08 6.39 19.68
CA LEU A 292 -12.58 5.99 20.99
C LEU A 292 -12.94 7.07 22.02
N VAL A 293 -13.18 6.63 23.25
CA VAL A 293 -13.48 7.51 24.37
C VAL A 293 -12.47 7.25 25.48
N ASP A 294 -11.73 8.28 25.90
CA ASP A 294 -10.86 8.22 27.07
C ASP A 294 -11.70 8.23 28.35
N LEU A 295 -11.63 7.16 29.13
CA LEU A 295 -12.34 7.00 30.40
C LEU A 295 -11.38 6.96 31.59
N THR A 296 -10.11 7.33 31.40
CA THR A 296 -9.06 7.25 32.41
C THR A 296 -9.43 8.09 33.64
N ASP A 297 -9.84 9.34 33.43
CA ASP A 297 -10.25 10.23 34.54
C ASP A 297 -11.61 9.84 35.13
N TYR A 298 -12.56 9.40 34.29
CA TYR A 298 -13.86 8.94 34.74
C TYR A 298 -13.76 7.72 35.68
N LEU A 299 -12.86 6.80 35.38
CA LEU A 299 -12.64 5.56 36.13
C LEU A 299 -11.62 5.69 37.26
N ARG A 300 -11.10 6.90 37.52
CA ARG A 300 -10.15 7.14 38.61
C ARG A 300 -10.77 6.75 39.95
N GLY A 301 -10.00 6.02 40.77
CA GLY A 301 -10.46 5.50 42.06
C GLY A 301 -11.33 4.23 41.97
N THR A 302 -11.45 3.62 40.79
CA THR A 302 -12.10 2.31 40.64
C THR A 302 -11.38 1.22 41.46
N THR A 303 -12.13 0.27 42.00
CA THR A 303 -11.57 -0.91 42.69
C THR A 303 -11.32 -2.08 41.75
N PHE A 304 -11.72 -1.96 40.48
CA PHE A 304 -11.46 -2.98 39.47
C PHE A 304 -9.98 -2.96 39.07
N ARG A 305 -9.22 -3.92 39.60
CA ARG A 305 -7.74 -3.96 39.54
C ARG A 305 -7.13 -3.76 38.14
N VAL A 306 -7.79 -4.24 37.09
CA VAL A 306 -7.29 -4.08 35.71
C VAL A 306 -7.26 -2.61 35.30
N PHE A 307 -8.33 -1.86 35.60
CA PHE A 307 -8.41 -0.44 35.29
C PHE A 307 -7.60 0.39 36.29
N ALA A 308 -7.69 0.06 37.58
CA ALA A 308 -6.94 0.73 38.63
C ALA A 308 -5.43 0.66 38.37
N GLY A 309 -4.90 -0.53 38.05
CA GLY A 309 -3.48 -0.72 37.76
C GLY A 309 -2.98 0.11 36.58
N ALA A 310 -3.74 0.12 35.47
CA ALA A 310 -3.40 0.95 34.31
C ALA A 310 -3.35 2.45 34.67
N ILE A 311 -4.36 2.95 35.40
CA ILE A 311 -4.45 4.37 35.81
C ILE A 311 -3.34 4.74 36.80
N GLU A 312 -3.07 3.90 37.79
CA GLU A 312 -2.06 4.12 38.83
C GLU A 312 -0.64 4.14 38.25
N SER A 313 -0.38 3.36 37.19
CA SER A 313 0.88 3.39 36.44
C SER A 313 1.00 4.59 35.48
N GLY A 314 0.01 5.48 35.43
CA GLY A 314 -0.02 6.62 34.50
C GLY A 314 -0.41 6.28 33.07
N GLY A 315 -0.99 5.09 32.86
CA GLY A 315 -1.42 4.57 31.57
C GLY A 315 -2.79 5.10 31.12
N TYR A 316 -3.56 4.23 30.45
CA TYR A 316 -4.79 4.60 29.77
C TYR A 316 -5.89 3.56 29.96
N VAL A 317 -7.13 4.03 30.15
CA VAL A 317 -8.33 3.21 30.06
C VAL A 317 -9.30 3.87 29.09
N GLY A 318 -9.46 3.28 27.92
CA GLY A 318 -10.37 3.77 26.88
C GLY A 318 -11.49 2.80 26.58
N ALA A 319 -12.48 3.29 25.83
CA ALA A 319 -13.60 2.51 25.36
C ALA A 319 -13.92 2.73 23.88
N VAL A 320 -14.57 1.74 23.28
CA VAL A 320 -15.25 1.85 21.99
C VAL A 320 -16.65 1.25 22.10
N VAL A 321 -17.65 1.94 21.58
CA VAL A 321 -19.05 1.51 21.61
C VAL A 321 -19.40 0.76 20.34
N MET A 322 -20.02 -0.42 20.49
CA MET A 322 -20.66 -1.17 19.42
C MET A 322 -22.17 -0.92 19.44
N PRO A 323 -22.70 -0.17 18.46
CA PRO A 323 -24.13 0.05 18.33
C PRO A 323 -24.89 -1.28 18.20
N GLY A 324 -25.93 -1.48 18.99
CA GLY A 324 -26.71 -2.73 19.00
C GLY A 324 -25.94 -3.95 19.52
N GLY A 325 -24.77 -3.73 20.13
CA GLY A 325 -23.88 -4.80 20.60
C GLY A 325 -24.47 -5.68 21.71
N ALA A 326 -25.57 -5.26 22.35
CA ALA A 326 -26.27 -6.06 23.36
C ALA A 326 -26.97 -7.31 22.80
N ALA A 327 -27.21 -7.36 21.49
CA ALA A 327 -27.79 -8.53 20.82
C ALA A 327 -26.80 -9.70 20.70
N GLN A 328 -25.51 -9.49 20.96
CA GLN A 328 -24.51 -10.54 20.89
C GLN A 328 -24.74 -11.61 21.96
N SER A 329 -24.61 -12.87 21.55
CA SER A 329 -24.58 -14.02 22.45
C SER A 329 -23.34 -13.97 23.36
N ARG A 330 -23.40 -14.68 24.49
CA ARG A 330 -22.25 -14.81 25.40
C ARG A 330 -21.01 -15.35 24.68
N LYS A 331 -21.19 -16.28 23.73
CA LYS A 331 -20.10 -16.88 22.93
C LYS A 331 -19.44 -15.84 22.04
N GLU A 332 -20.20 -14.94 21.42
CA GLU A 332 -19.65 -13.87 20.59
C GLU A 332 -18.86 -12.86 21.44
N LEU A 333 -19.39 -12.49 22.60
CA LEU A 333 -18.71 -11.62 23.58
C LEU A 333 -17.42 -12.24 24.12
N ASP A 334 -17.41 -13.55 24.40
CA ASP A 334 -16.20 -14.26 24.81
C ASP A 334 -15.19 -14.39 23.65
N GLY A 335 -15.67 -14.51 22.41
CA GLY A 335 -14.81 -14.52 21.22
C GLY A 335 -14.01 -13.23 21.00
N TRP A 336 -14.50 -12.08 21.49
CA TRP A 336 -13.72 -10.83 21.51
C TRP A 336 -12.50 -10.90 22.45
N GLN A 337 -12.54 -11.71 23.51
CA GLN A 337 -11.38 -11.93 24.37
C GLN A 337 -10.28 -12.67 23.61
N ASP A 338 -10.65 -13.74 22.90
CA ASP A 338 -9.70 -14.53 22.11
C ASP A 338 -9.15 -13.72 20.94
N TRP A 339 -9.99 -12.90 20.31
CA TRP A 339 -9.60 -11.97 19.25
C TRP A 339 -8.55 -10.95 19.73
N ALA A 340 -8.67 -10.45 20.96
CA ALA A 340 -7.71 -9.52 21.56
C ALA A 340 -6.40 -10.22 21.95
N LYS A 341 -6.48 -11.42 22.54
CA LYS A 341 -5.30 -12.22 22.89
C LYS A 341 -4.47 -12.62 21.69
N ALA A 342 -5.11 -12.94 20.57
CA ALA A 342 -4.41 -13.22 19.31
C ALA A 342 -3.60 -12.02 18.79
N ARG A 343 -3.82 -10.81 19.32
CA ARG A 343 -3.09 -9.57 19.04
C ARG A 343 -2.14 -9.16 20.15
N GLY A 344 -1.85 -10.07 21.10
CA GLY A 344 -0.93 -9.82 22.21
C GLY A 344 -1.54 -9.13 23.44
N ALA A 345 -2.81 -8.73 23.38
CA ALA A 345 -3.47 -8.10 24.53
C ALA A 345 -3.87 -9.12 25.61
N ARG A 346 -4.00 -8.67 26.87
CA ARG A 346 -4.49 -9.52 27.98
C ARG A 346 -5.97 -9.91 27.82
N GLY A 347 -6.76 -9.07 27.15
CA GLY A 347 -8.17 -9.26 26.87
C GLY A 347 -8.83 -7.97 26.39
N LEU A 348 -10.12 -8.01 26.11
CA LEU A 348 -10.92 -6.84 25.73
C LEU A 348 -12.18 -6.79 26.60
N ALA A 349 -12.14 -6.03 27.68
CA ALA A 349 -13.20 -6.05 28.67
C ALA A 349 -14.49 -5.44 28.11
N TYR A 350 -15.67 -5.77 28.66
CA TYR A 350 -16.93 -5.24 28.14
C TYR A 350 -18.02 -5.06 29.19
N VAL A 351 -18.94 -4.15 28.87
CA VAL A 351 -20.25 -3.94 29.49
C VAL A 351 -21.31 -3.99 28.40
N VAL A 352 -22.45 -4.60 28.67
CA VAL A 352 -23.62 -4.60 27.80
C VAL A 352 -24.74 -3.83 28.48
N LEU A 353 -25.35 -2.89 27.76
CA LEU A 353 -26.50 -2.13 28.24
C LEU A 353 -27.78 -2.84 27.78
N ASP A 354 -28.65 -3.21 28.72
CA ASP A 354 -29.95 -3.78 28.37
C ASP A 354 -30.74 -2.85 27.44
N ALA A 355 -31.40 -3.41 26.43
CA ALA A 355 -32.10 -2.64 25.41
C ALA A 355 -33.36 -1.93 25.92
N GLU A 356 -34.01 -2.47 26.95
CA GLU A 356 -35.25 -1.92 27.52
C GLU A 356 -34.97 -1.08 28.76
N THR A 357 -34.13 -1.60 29.67
CA THR A 357 -33.91 -0.97 30.98
C THR A 357 -32.68 -0.07 31.03
N GLY A 358 -31.75 -0.20 30.08
CA GLY A 358 -30.44 0.44 30.12
C GLY A 358 -29.50 -0.12 31.19
N GLU A 359 -29.90 -1.18 31.90
CA GLU A 359 -29.11 -1.76 32.99
C GLU A 359 -27.79 -2.35 32.47
N ALA A 360 -26.68 -1.94 33.09
CA ALA A 360 -25.34 -2.41 32.76
C ALA A 360 -25.11 -3.84 33.26
N ARG A 361 -24.80 -4.76 32.34
CA ARG A 361 -24.51 -6.17 32.61
C ARG A 361 -23.14 -6.56 32.06
N GLY A 362 -22.58 -7.65 32.58
CA GLY A 362 -21.31 -8.22 32.10
C GLY A 362 -20.24 -8.31 33.17
N PRO A 363 -19.06 -8.87 32.84
CA PRO A 363 -17.98 -9.09 33.81
C PRO A 363 -17.44 -7.80 34.42
N VAL A 364 -17.30 -6.73 33.62
CA VAL A 364 -16.83 -5.43 34.11
C VAL A 364 -17.88 -4.80 35.03
N ALA A 365 -19.16 -4.87 34.66
CA ALA A 365 -20.23 -4.26 35.43
C ALA A 365 -20.30 -4.79 36.88
N LYS A 366 -20.01 -6.07 37.09
CA LYS A 366 -19.97 -6.69 38.43
C LYS A 366 -18.83 -6.19 39.34
N ASN A 367 -17.83 -5.54 38.77
CA ASN A 367 -16.62 -5.11 39.47
C ASN A 367 -16.51 -3.58 39.62
N LEU A 368 -17.40 -2.81 38.98
CA LEU A 368 -17.46 -1.36 39.13
C LEU A 368 -18.37 -0.95 40.29
N SER A 369 -18.09 0.23 40.87
CA SER A 369 -18.94 0.83 41.89
C SER A 369 -20.29 1.26 41.30
N ALA A 370 -21.32 1.43 42.16
CA ALA A 370 -22.61 1.95 41.70
C ALA A 370 -22.50 3.36 41.08
N GLU A 371 -21.58 4.18 41.58
CA GLU A 371 -21.30 5.52 41.06
C GLU A 371 -20.70 5.45 39.64
N HIS A 372 -19.65 4.63 39.45
CA HIS A 372 -19.03 4.45 38.13
C HIS A 372 -19.97 3.78 37.13
N LEU A 373 -20.93 2.96 37.57
CA LEU A 373 -21.92 2.36 36.67
C LEU A 373 -23.00 3.34 36.24
N ALA A 374 -23.48 4.20 37.15
CA ALA A 374 -24.59 5.10 36.90
C ALA A 374 -24.28 6.11 35.77
N GLY A 375 -23.05 6.60 35.69
CA GLY A 375 -22.62 7.55 34.64
C GLY A 375 -21.94 6.91 33.43
N LEU A 376 -21.77 5.58 33.39
CA LEU A 376 -20.88 4.93 32.40
C LEU A 376 -21.39 5.08 30.97
N ALA A 377 -22.71 4.93 30.78
CA ALA A 377 -23.31 5.04 29.46
C ALA A 377 -23.13 6.44 28.89
N ASP A 378 -23.38 7.48 29.69
CA ASP A 378 -23.20 8.87 29.29
C ASP A 378 -21.71 9.19 29.03
N ALA A 379 -20.82 8.75 29.91
CA ALA A 379 -19.38 8.96 29.76
C ALA A 379 -18.83 8.30 28.48
N ALA A 380 -19.32 7.11 28.13
CA ALA A 380 -18.92 6.39 26.91
C ALA A 380 -19.71 6.82 25.65
N GLY A 381 -20.75 7.66 25.78
CA GLY A 381 -21.65 8.00 24.68
C GLY A 381 -22.51 6.83 24.19
N ALA A 382 -22.78 5.84 25.04
CA ALA A 382 -23.54 4.63 24.71
C ALA A 382 -25.02 4.78 25.05
N LYS A 383 -25.87 3.97 24.41
CA LYS A 383 -27.33 3.95 24.63
C LYS A 383 -27.80 2.55 25.03
N PRO A 384 -29.01 2.41 25.62
CA PRO A 384 -29.65 1.11 25.82
C PRO A 384 -29.60 0.27 24.54
N GLY A 385 -29.12 -0.98 24.65
CA GLY A 385 -28.94 -1.89 23.51
C GLY A 385 -27.52 -1.96 22.96
N ASP A 386 -26.59 -1.13 23.43
CA ASP A 386 -25.20 -1.14 22.99
C ASP A 386 -24.30 -2.05 23.84
N ALA A 387 -23.12 -2.37 23.30
CA ALA A 387 -22.01 -2.93 24.06
C ALA A 387 -20.83 -1.95 24.09
N ILE A 388 -20.28 -1.73 25.28
CA ILE A 388 -19.08 -0.90 25.49
C ILE A 388 -17.91 -1.85 25.69
N PHE A 389 -16.91 -1.78 24.82
CA PHE A 389 -15.65 -2.52 24.95
C PHE A 389 -14.56 -1.62 25.51
N PHE A 390 -13.67 -2.17 26.32
CA PHE A 390 -12.61 -1.43 27.02
C PHE A 390 -11.25 -2.08 26.80
N ALA A 391 -10.24 -1.24 26.63
CA ALA A 391 -8.84 -1.61 26.74
C ALA A 391 -8.18 -0.79 27.84
N ALA A 392 -7.33 -1.43 28.62
CA ALA A 392 -6.60 -0.82 29.71
C ALA A 392 -5.16 -1.32 29.69
N ASP A 393 -4.22 -0.39 29.58
CA ASP A 393 -2.80 -0.71 29.59
C ASP A 393 -1.97 0.40 30.24
N GLU A 394 -0.78 0.03 30.71
CA GLU A 394 0.20 0.96 31.28
C GLU A 394 0.77 1.85 30.18
N GLU A 395 0.84 1.35 28.94
CA GLU A 395 1.19 2.12 27.77
C GLU A 395 -0.07 2.57 26.99
N ARG A 396 -0.28 3.88 26.89
CA ARG A 396 -1.45 4.48 26.23
C ARG A 396 -1.64 3.97 24.79
N ARG A 397 -0.57 3.94 23.99
CA ARG A 397 -0.60 3.55 22.58
C ARG A 397 -1.10 2.12 22.40
N THR A 398 -0.59 1.18 23.20
CA THR A 398 -1.00 -0.24 23.16
C THR A 398 -2.52 -0.41 23.35
N ALA A 399 -3.12 0.32 24.29
CA ALA A 399 -4.57 0.26 24.50
C ALA A 399 -5.37 0.95 23.38
N GLN A 400 -4.88 2.09 22.87
CA GLN A 400 -5.50 2.80 21.74
C GLN A 400 -5.50 1.95 20.47
N GLU A 401 -4.37 1.32 20.11
CA GLU A 401 -4.26 0.47 18.91
C GLU A 401 -5.17 -0.75 18.98
N LEU A 402 -5.32 -1.36 20.17
CA LEU A 402 -6.28 -2.45 20.37
C LEU A 402 -7.73 -1.99 20.16
N LEU A 403 -8.09 -0.82 20.70
CA LEU A 403 -9.43 -0.23 20.53
C LEU A 403 -9.68 0.20 19.09
N GLY A 404 -8.69 0.75 18.40
CA GLY A 404 -8.77 1.09 16.97
C GLY A 404 -9.00 -0.14 16.11
N ALA A 405 -8.30 -1.24 16.40
CA ALA A 405 -8.55 -2.52 15.74
C ALA A 405 -9.96 -3.06 16.05
N ALA A 406 -10.43 -2.91 17.30
CA ALA A 406 -11.78 -3.33 17.68
C ALA A 406 -12.85 -2.47 17.00
N ARG A 407 -12.62 -1.16 16.87
CA ARG A 407 -13.46 -0.21 16.13
C ARG A 407 -13.66 -0.65 14.68
N LEU A 408 -12.59 -1.00 13.97
CA LEU A 408 -12.67 -1.49 12.59
C LEU A 408 -13.45 -2.82 12.49
N GLU A 409 -13.24 -3.73 13.43
CA GLU A 409 -14.00 -4.99 13.47
C GLU A 409 -15.49 -4.76 13.77
N ILE A 410 -15.81 -3.83 14.68
CA ILE A 410 -17.19 -3.38 14.94
C ILE A 410 -17.81 -2.85 13.66
N GLY A 411 -17.13 -1.93 12.96
CA GLY A 411 -17.62 -1.33 11.72
C GLY A 411 -17.95 -2.37 10.65
N ARG A 412 -17.11 -3.42 10.51
CA ARG A 412 -17.37 -4.55 9.61
C ARG A 412 -18.59 -5.38 10.03
N ARG A 413 -18.66 -5.79 11.30
CA ARG A 413 -19.75 -6.65 11.81
C ARG A 413 -21.11 -5.95 11.79
N THR A 414 -21.11 -4.65 12.03
CA THR A 414 -22.33 -3.81 12.05
C THR A 414 -22.65 -3.20 10.69
N LYS A 415 -21.82 -3.45 9.67
CA LYS A 415 -21.97 -2.91 8.31
C LYS A 415 -22.10 -1.38 8.28
N LEU A 416 -21.36 -0.70 9.16
CA LEU A 416 -21.30 0.77 9.20
C LEU A 416 -20.35 1.36 8.17
N ILE A 417 -19.48 0.53 7.58
CA ILE A 417 -18.51 0.95 6.57
C ILE A 417 -19.20 0.90 5.20
N ASP A 418 -19.43 2.06 4.61
CA ASP A 418 -19.85 2.17 3.21
C ASP A 418 -18.71 1.74 2.27
N PRO A 419 -18.86 0.66 1.48
CA PRO A 419 -17.82 0.20 0.57
C PRO A 419 -17.56 1.16 -0.60
N ASP A 420 -18.52 2.01 -0.95
CA ASP A 420 -18.46 2.91 -2.10
C ASP A 420 -17.95 4.33 -1.72
N ALA A 421 -17.86 4.62 -0.41
CA ALA A 421 -17.40 5.91 0.08
C ALA A 421 -15.87 6.07 -0.04
N TRP A 422 -15.44 7.28 -0.40
CA TRP A 422 -14.04 7.69 -0.42
C TRP A 422 -13.79 8.78 0.62
N MET A 423 -13.07 8.44 1.68
CA MET A 423 -12.69 9.36 2.75
C MET A 423 -11.18 9.50 2.80
N PHE A 424 -10.74 10.75 2.72
CA PHE A 424 -9.32 11.12 2.73
C PHE A 424 -9.02 12.03 3.91
N CYS A 425 -7.81 11.92 4.44
CA CYS A 425 -7.23 12.91 5.34
C CYS A 425 -5.71 12.92 5.25
N TRP A 426 -5.13 14.04 5.66
CA TRP A 426 -3.73 14.12 6.04
C TRP A 426 -3.58 13.87 7.53
N VAL A 427 -2.61 13.06 7.92
CA VAL A 427 -2.15 12.90 9.30
C VAL A 427 -0.83 13.66 9.44
N THR A 428 -0.81 14.69 10.28
CA THR A 428 0.33 15.61 10.48
C THR A 428 0.80 15.61 11.93
N ASP A 429 1.84 16.38 12.25
CA ASP A 429 2.35 16.53 13.62
C ASP A 429 2.72 15.19 14.27
N ALA A 430 3.34 14.30 13.50
CA ALA A 430 3.84 13.04 14.02
C ALA A 430 5.01 13.28 14.99
N PRO A 431 5.14 12.45 16.05
CA PRO A 431 6.33 12.46 16.89
C PRO A 431 7.58 12.22 16.05
N MET A 432 8.67 12.91 16.42
CA MET A 432 9.95 12.77 15.74
C MET A 432 10.66 11.47 16.13
N PHE A 433 10.49 11.05 17.39
CA PHE A 433 11.15 9.89 17.97
C PHE A 433 10.17 8.99 18.72
N GLU A 434 10.47 7.69 18.77
CA GLU A 434 9.82 6.73 19.66
C GLU A 434 10.86 6.00 20.52
N LYS A 435 10.47 5.65 21.74
CA LYS A 435 11.34 4.90 22.66
C LYS A 435 11.43 3.46 22.20
N VAL A 436 12.62 2.89 22.30
CA VAL A 436 12.89 1.49 21.97
C VAL A 436 13.68 0.84 23.09
N GLU A 437 13.20 -0.31 23.55
CA GLU A 437 13.90 -1.12 24.54
C GLU A 437 15.10 -1.84 23.88
N GLY A 438 16.25 -1.83 24.55
CA GLY A 438 17.40 -2.66 24.16
C GLY A 438 18.21 -2.19 22.95
N VAL A 439 18.15 -0.90 22.58
CA VAL A 439 18.95 -0.34 21.48
C VAL A 439 20.21 0.35 22.01
N GLY A 440 21.37 -0.25 21.71
CA GLY A 440 22.69 0.25 22.08
C GLY A 440 23.37 -0.56 23.20
N ALA A 441 24.62 -0.23 23.50
CA ALA A 441 25.40 -0.92 24.54
C ALA A 441 25.01 -0.54 25.99
N GLN A 442 23.94 0.26 26.18
CA GLN A 442 23.65 0.98 27.44
C GLN A 442 22.19 0.89 27.96
N GLY A 443 21.25 0.26 27.25
CA GLY A 443 19.85 0.11 27.69
C GLY A 443 18.84 0.71 26.71
N ASP A 444 17.72 1.25 27.24
CA ASP A 444 16.65 1.90 26.48
C ASP A 444 17.17 3.11 25.67
N GLY A 445 16.63 3.31 24.46
CA GLY A 445 17.06 4.35 23.53
C GLY A 445 15.92 4.94 22.70
N TRP A 446 16.29 5.68 21.65
CA TRP A 446 15.35 6.33 20.72
C TRP A 446 15.56 5.84 19.30
N THR A 447 14.47 5.69 18.55
CA THR A 447 14.49 5.53 17.09
C THR A 447 13.66 6.64 16.44
N ALA A 448 13.89 6.93 15.16
CA ALA A 448 13.07 7.87 14.41
C ALA A 448 11.74 7.20 14.00
N VAL A 449 10.62 7.93 14.11
CA VAL A 449 9.30 7.41 13.71
C VAL A 449 9.19 7.22 12.19
N HIS A 450 9.70 8.18 11.40
CA HIS A 450 9.75 8.08 9.94
C HIS A 450 11.14 7.66 9.45
N HIS A 451 12.11 8.56 9.50
CA HIS A 451 13.52 8.27 9.22
C HIS A 451 14.43 9.37 9.79
N PRO A 452 15.74 9.11 10.00
CA PRO A 452 16.66 10.04 10.68
C PRO A 452 16.91 11.40 10.00
N PHE A 453 16.36 11.65 8.81
CA PHE A 453 16.56 12.88 8.03
C PHE A 453 15.33 13.80 8.05
N THR A 454 14.29 13.42 8.79
CA THR A 454 13.06 14.21 8.93
C THR A 454 13.32 15.43 9.81
N SER A 455 12.89 16.61 9.35
CA SER A 455 13.07 17.87 10.05
C SER A 455 12.16 17.96 11.28
N PRO A 456 12.68 18.38 12.44
CA PRO A 456 11.82 18.83 13.54
C PRO A 456 11.00 20.05 13.08
N THR A 457 9.86 20.27 13.73
CA THR A 457 9.13 21.53 13.55
C THR A 457 9.93 22.72 14.08
N ALA A 458 9.56 23.94 13.69
CA ALA A 458 10.28 25.14 14.10
C ALA A 458 10.36 25.30 15.64
N GLU A 459 9.32 24.85 16.36
CA GLU A 459 9.28 24.90 17.83
C GLU A 459 10.28 23.94 18.50
N TRP A 460 10.58 22.82 17.83
CA TRP A 460 11.39 21.74 18.37
C TRP A 460 12.84 21.76 17.87
N ALA A 461 13.13 22.47 16.78
CA ALA A 461 14.43 22.50 16.12
C ALA A 461 15.63 22.75 17.07
N ASP A 462 15.46 23.60 18.08
CA ASP A 462 16.54 23.97 19.01
C ASP A 462 16.48 23.25 20.36
N ARG A 463 15.51 22.36 20.59
CA ARG A 463 15.27 21.77 21.92
C ARG A 463 14.78 20.32 21.96
N PHE A 464 14.67 19.62 20.83
CA PHE A 464 14.11 18.26 20.78
C PHE A 464 14.80 17.26 21.73
N GLU A 465 16.08 17.47 22.07
CA GLU A 465 16.82 16.62 23.01
C GLU A 465 16.34 16.76 24.46
N THR A 466 15.68 17.88 24.79
CA THR A 466 15.20 18.15 26.16
C THR A 466 13.92 17.38 26.50
N ALA A 467 13.13 17.03 25.50
CA ALA A 467 11.93 16.22 25.62
C ALA A 467 11.67 15.45 24.31
N PRO A 468 12.45 14.39 24.02
CA PRO A 468 12.36 13.69 22.75
C PRO A 468 11.03 12.98 22.49
N ASP A 469 10.30 12.60 23.55
CA ASP A 469 8.94 12.03 23.50
C ASP A 469 7.87 13.04 23.09
N GLN A 470 8.16 14.33 23.15
CA GLN A 470 7.25 15.41 22.78
C GLN A 470 7.65 16.10 21.47
N ALA A 471 8.86 15.83 20.98
CA ALA A 471 9.37 16.45 19.77
C ALA A 471 8.53 16.08 18.56
N LEU A 472 8.07 17.10 17.81
CA LEU A 472 7.25 16.92 16.62
C LEU A 472 8.08 17.12 15.35
N ALA A 473 7.71 16.39 14.30
CA ALA A 473 8.31 16.47 12.99
C ALA A 473 7.40 17.16 11.97
N TYR A 474 7.99 17.82 10.98
CA TYR A 474 7.28 18.20 9.75
C TYR A 474 7.12 16.97 8.86
N ALA A 475 6.31 16.02 9.31
CA ALA A 475 5.99 14.78 8.62
C ALA A 475 4.48 14.67 8.41
N TYR A 476 4.10 14.10 7.28
CA TYR A 476 2.72 14.06 6.82
C TYR A 476 2.45 12.78 6.04
N ASP A 477 1.34 12.12 6.38
CA ASP A 477 0.85 10.93 5.69
C ASP A 477 -0.54 11.21 5.10
N ILE A 478 -0.76 10.80 3.86
CA ILE A 478 -2.08 10.86 3.23
C ILE A 478 -2.74 9.49 3.32
N VAL A 479 -3.96 9.49 3.86
CA VAL A 479 -4.73 8.30 4.17
C VAL A 479 -6.00 8.30 3.34
N CYS A 480 -6.34 7.13 2.79
CA CYS A 480 -7.59 6.88 2.08
C CYS A 480 -8.26 5.63 2.67
N ASN A 481 -9.47 5.78 3.23
CA ASN A 481 -10.26 4.65 3.73
C ASN A 481 -9.49 3.74 4.72
N GLY A 482 -8.70 4.33 5.62
CA GLY A 482 -7.87 3.59 6.59
C GLY A 482 -6.58 2.99 6.02
N ASN A 483 -6.21 3.35 4.79
CA ASN A 483 -4.98 2.94 4.13
C ASN A 483 -4.06 4.15 3.98
N GLU A 484 -2.86 4.09 4.54
CA GLU A 484 -1.78 5.03 4.22
C GLU A 484 -1.41 4.85 2.74
N ILE A 485 -1.71 5.83 1.88
CA ILE A 485 -1.42 5.75 0.44
C ILE A 485 -0.14 6.51 0.05
N GLY A 486 0.36 7.37 0.93
CA GLY A 486 1.65 8.03 0.78
C GLY A 486 2.07 8.71 2.07
N GLY A 487 3.38 8.96 2.18
CA GLY A 487 3.99 9.56 3.35
C GLY A 487 5.25 10.34 3.00
N GLY A 488 5.54 11.38 3.76
CA GLY A 488 6.58 12.35 3.45
C GLY A 488 7.00 13.19 4.63
N SER A 489 8.05 13.97 4.43
CA SER A 489 8.48 14.97 5.40
C SER A 489 9.34 16.06 4.77
N ILE A 490 9.42 17.19 5.45
CA ILE A 490 10.48 18.18 5.22
C ILE A 490 11.79 17.62 5.77
N ARG A 491 12.89 17.82 5.05
CA ARG A 491 14.19 17.24 5.39
C ARG A 491 15.07 18.19 6.18
N ILE A 492 15.91 17.60 7.02
CA ILE A 492 17.02 18.31 7.63
C ILE A 492 18.03 18.65 6.53
N HIS A 493 18.24 19.95 6.28
CA HIS A 493 19.30 20.45 5.38
C HIS A 493 20.50 21.02 6.16
N ARG A 494 20.36 21.20 7.47
CA ARG A 494 21.41 21.76 8.34
C ARG A 494 22.24 20.67 8.99
N GLY A 495 23.54 20.64 8.71
CA GLY A 495 24.46 19.62 9.24
C GLY A 495 24.56 19.58 10.76
N ASP A 496 24.44 20.73 11.44
CA ASP A 496 24.45 20.80 12.90
C ASP A 496 23.19 20.16 13.53
N VAL A 497 22.03 20.36 12.91
CA VAL A 497 20.77 19.72 13.32
C VAL A 497 20.83 18.21 13.06
N GLN A 498 21.31 17.79 11.90
CA GLN A 498 21.43 16.37 11.55
C GLN A 498 22.35 15.62 12.52
N LYS A 499 23.45 16.26 12.93
CA LYS A 499 24.37 15.70 13.91
C LYS A 499 23.68 15.49 15.27
N ARG A 500 22.92 16.48 15.75
CA ARG A 500 22.16 16.39 17.02
C ARG A 500 21.14 15.25 16.99
N VAL A 501 20.49 15.03 15.85
CA VAL A 501 19.59 13.88 15.65
C VAL A 501 20.35 12.56 15.73
N PHE A 502 21.49 12.43 15.05
CA PHE A 502 22.31 11.21 15.14
C PHE A 502 22.84 10.94 16.55
N ASP A 503 23.28 11.97 17.26
CA ASP A 503 23.74 11.86 18.64
C ASP A 503 22.60 11.32 19.54
N LEU A 504 21.37 11.82 19.38
CA LEU A 504 20.19 11.35 20.13
C LEU A 504 19.79 9.90 19.80
N LEU A 505 19.92 9.51 18.52
CA LEU A 505 19.69 8.14 18.06
C LEU A 505 20.82 7.17 18.44
N GLY A 506 21.86 7.63 19.14
CA GLY A 506 23.02 6.82 19.53
C GLY A 506 23.92 6.41 18.36
N ILE A 507 23.84 7.12 17.23
CA ILE A 507 24.68 6.85 16.05
C ILE A 507 26.00 7.59 16.22
N SER A 508 27.09 6.84 16.38
CA SER A 508 28.42 7.44 16.56
C SER A 508 28.90 8.20 15.31
N PRO A 509 29.81 9.19 15.44
CA PRO A 509 30.37 9.88 14.28
C PRO A 509 31.02 8.95 13.24
N GLN A 510 31.63 7.85 13.71
CA GLN A 510 32.22 6.84 12.82
C GLN A 510 31.12 6.10 12.05
N GLU A 511 30.05 5.66 12.72
CA GLU A 511 28.92 5.01 12.06
C GLU A 511 28.17 5.96 11.12
N ALA A 512 28.02 7.23 11.48
CA ALA A 512 27.42 8.24 10.63
C ALA A 512 28.28 8.51 9.37
N ALA A 513 29.61 8.61 9.51
CA ALA A 513 30.52 8.74 8.38
C ALA A 513 30.52 7.47 7.50
N ASP A 514 30.50 6.29 8.11
CA ASP A 514 30.45 5.03 7.40
C ASP A 514 29.12 4.86 6.67
N LYS A 515 27.97 5.15 7.27
CA LYS A 515 26.67 4.91 6.62
C LYS A 515 26.25 6.05 5.69
N PHE A 516 26.48 7.29 6.13
CA PHE A 516 25.90 8.50 5.53
C PHE A 516 26.93 9.56 5.15
N GLY A 517 28.24 9.25 5.21
CA GLY A 517 29.30 10.23 4.99
C GLY A 517 29.20 11.00 3.68
N PHE A 518 28.77 10.33 2.59
CA PHE A 518 28.58 10.98 1.28
C PHE A 518 27.42 12.00 1.29
N LEU A 519 26.35 11.73 2.04
CA LEU A 519 25.22 12.66 2.19
C LEU A 519 25.62 13.83 3.08
N LEU A 520 26.28 13.54 4.20
CA LEU A 520 26.76 14.57 5.13
C LEU A 520 27.78 15.50 4.46
N GLU A 521 28.68 14.96 3.65
CA GLU A 521 29.61 15.74 2.83
C GLU A 521 28.84 16.62 1.84
N ALA A 522 27.86 16.08 1.12
CA ALA A 522 27.02 16.86 0.21
C ALA A 522 26.31 18.03 0.93
N PHE A 523 25.87 17.83 2.17
CA PHE A 523 25.23 18.87 2.98
C PHE A 523 26.18 20.00 3.43
N THR A 524 27.49 19.88 3.22
CA THR A 524 28.43 20.98 3.43
C THR A 524 28.48 21.95 2.24
N PHE A 525 27.96 21.56 1.08
CA PHE A 525 28.01 22.34 -0.16
C PHE A 525 26.70 23.08 -0.46
N GLY A 526 26.06 23.63 0.58
CA GLY A 526 24.88 24.48 0.46
C GLY A 526 23.60 23.75 0.04
N PRO A 527 23.16 22.71 0.78
CA PRO A 527 21.89 22.04 0.50
C PRO A 527 20.72 23.03 0.68
N PRO A 528 19.76 23.08 -0.25
CA PRO A 528 18.57 23.90 -0.07
C PRO A 528 17.65 23.30 1.00
N PRO A 529 16.76 24.09 1.64
CA PRO A 529 15.58 23.53 2.28
C PRO A 529 14.83 22.67 1.26
N HIS A 530 14.43 21.46 1.63
CA HIS A 530 13.76 20.54 0.72
C HIS A 530 12.82 19.60 1.48
N GLY A 531 11.85 19.07 0.78
CA GLY A 531 10.85 18.15 1.30
C GLY A 531 10.24 17.33 0.18
N GLY A 532 9.58 16.24 0.55
CA GLY A 532 8.97 15.39 -0.45
C GLY A 532 8.01 14.37 0.12
N ILE A 533 7.50 13.54 -0.75
CA ILE A 533 6.49 12.51 -0.45
C ILE A 533 6.71 11.31 -1.36
N ALA A 534 6.39 10.12 -0.86
CA ALA A 534 6.33 8.92 -1.68
C ALA A 534 4.95 8.27 -1.54
N PHE A 535 4.31 7.96 -2.67
CA PHE A 535 3.05 7.21 -2.68
C PHE A 535 3.32 5.72 -2.85
N GLY A 536 2.67 4.89 -2.03
CA GLY A 536 2.61 3.45 -2.22
C GLY A 536 1.79 3.11 -3.46
N TRP A 537 2.44 3.07 -4.62
CA TRP A 537 1.76 3.11 -5.91
C TRP A 537 0.91 1.86 -6.18
N ASP A 538 1.36 0.72 -5.69
CA ASP A 538 0.59 -0.53 -5.72
C ASP A 538 -0.70 -0.41 -4.91
N ARG A 539 -0.67 0.26 -3.76
CA ARG A 539 -1.84 0.45 -2.88
C ARG A 539 -2.82 1.45 -3.49
N VAL A 540 -2.33 2.54 -4.09
CA VAL A 540 -3.16 3.49 -4.85
C VAL A 540 -3.90 2.78 -5.97
N CYS A 541 -3.20 1.98 -6.77
CA CYS A 541 -3.84 1.22 -7.85
C CYS A 541 -4.84 0.18 -7.32
N MET A 542 -4.50 -0.52 -6.23
CA MET A 542 -5.39 -1.49 -5.59
C MET A 542 -6.73 -0.84 -5.22
N LEU A 543 -6.69 0.32 -4.54
CA LEU A 543 -7.88 1.07 -4.16
C LEU A 543 -8.70 1.50 -5.38
N LEU A 544 -8.07 2.10 -6.39
CA LEU A 544 -8.76 2.54 -7.62
C LEU A 544 -9.40 1.39 -8.40
N THR A 545 -8.85 0.18 -8.30
CA THR A 545 -9.43 -1.02 -8.91
C THR A 545 -10.50 -1.70 -8.04
N GLY A 546 -10.65 -1.31 -6.78
CA GLY A 546 -11.49 -2.01 -5.81
C GLY A 546 -10.99 -3.43 -5.47
N ALA A 547 -9.68 -3.68 -5.63
CA ALA A 547 -9.10 -5.00 -5.40
C ALA A 547 -8.80 -5.24 -3.90
N ASP A 548 -8.94 -6.48 -3.45
CA ASP A 548 -8.68 -6.86 -2.05
C ASP A 548 -7.17 -7.02 -1.73
N SER A 549 -6.32 -7.07 -2.75
CA SER A 549 -4.87 -7.23 -2.59
C SER A 549 -4.08 -6.51 -3.67
N ILE A 550 -2.92 -5.98 -3.29
CA ILE A 550 -1.96 -5.38 -4.23
C ILE A 550 -1.44 -6.39 -5.27
N ARG A 551 -1.57 -7.70 -5.03
CA ARG A 551 -1.21 -8.74 -6.01
C ARG A 551 -2.02 -8.63 -7.30
N GLU A 552 -3.26 -8.14 -7.22
CA GLU A 552 -4.13 -8.03 -8.39
C GLU A 552 -3.70 -6.92 -9.35
N VAL A 553 -2.98 -5.91 -8.85
CA VAL A 553 -2.48 -4.78 -9.64
C VAL A 553 -1.00 -4.88 -9.99
N ILE A 554 -0.38 -6.03 -9.70
CA ILE A 554 1.00 -6.35 -10.07
C ILE A 554 0.96 -7.45 -11.13
N ALA A 555 1.76 -7.31 -12.18
CA ALA A 555 1.75 -8.26 -13.30
C ALA A 555 2.16 -9.67 -12.83
N PHE A 556 3.26 -9.78 -12.08
CA PHE A 556 3.82 -11.04 -11.59
C PHE A 556 4.20 -10.92 -10.09
N PRO A 557 3.20 -10.96 -9.19
CA PRO A 557 3.43 -10.79 -7.76
C PRO A 557 4.05 -12.05 -7.13
N LYS A 558 4.63 -11.87 -5.94
CA LYS A 558 5.09 -12.96 -5.06
C LYS A 558 3.99 -13.38 -4.08
N THR A 559 4.02 -14.63 -3.64
CA THR A 559 3.22 -15.16 -2.53
C THR A 559 3.98 -15.06 -1.20
N GLY A 560 3.43 -15.69 -0.15
CA GLY A 560 4.06 -15.70 1.19
C GLY A 560 5.52 -16.18 1.15
N GLY A 561 6.37 -15.52 1.94
CA GLY A 561 7.81 -15.81 1.95
C GLY A 561 8.57 -15.40 0.68
N GLY A 562 8.00 -14.55 -0.18
CA GLY A 562 8.67 -14.02 -1.37
C GLY A 562 8.76 -15.01 -2.54
N TYR A 563 7.99 -16.11 -2.50
CA TYR A 563 7.97 -17.14 -3.54
C TYR A 563 7.22 -16.68 -4.80
N ASP A 564 7.71 -17.08 -5.98
CA ASP A 564 7.04 -16.89 -7.26
C ASP A 564 6.53 -18.23 -7.80
N PRO A 565 5.21 -18.50 -7.73
CA PRO A 565 4.62 -19.74 -8.25
C PRO A 565 4.77 -19.93 -9.76
N LEU A 566 4.97 -18.84 -10.53
CA LEU A 566 5.11 -18.90 -11.99
C LEU A 566 6.48 -19.45 -12.39
N THR A 567 7.55 -18.90 -11.81
CA THR A 567 8.93 -19.24 -12.17
C THR A 567 9.56 -20.27 -11.23
N GLY A 568 8.95 -20.49 -10.07
CA GLY A 568 9.48 -21.32 -8.99
C GLY A 568 10.59 -20.64 -8.17
N ALA A 569 10.78 -19.33 -8.32
CA ALA A 569 11.81 -18.58 -7.60
C ALA A 569 11.44 -18.33 -6.13
N PRO A 570 12.42 -18.19 -5.21
CA PRO A 570 13.86 -18.36 -5.43
C PRO A 570 14.25 -19.85 -5.59
N THR A 571 15.32 -20.11 -6.34
CA THR A 571 15.88 -21.46 -6.55
C THR A 571 17.34 -21.53 -6.09
N PRO A 572 17.87 -22.72 -5.74
CA PRO A 572 19.29 -22.89 -5.53
C PRO A 572 20.11 -22.48 -6.78
N ILE A 573 21.27 -21.88 -6.56
CA ILE A 573 22.26 -21.62 -7.63
C ILE A 573 23.22 -22.80 -7.77
N THR A 574 23.87 -22.92 -8.92
CA THR A 574 24.91 -23.93 -9.12
C THR A 574 26.17 -23.63 -8.31
N GLY A 575 26.97 -24.66 -8.01
CA GLY A 575 28.26 -24.48 -7.35
C GLY A 575 29.22 -23.55 -8.12
N GLN A 576 29.17 -23.59 -9.45
CA GLN A 576 29.96 -22.70 -10.31
C GLN A 576 29.55 -21.23 -10.12
N GLN A 577 28.26 -20.92 -10.20
CA GLN A 577 27.75 -19.56 -9.97
C GLN A 577 28.11 -19.04 -8.57
N ARG A 578 28.01 -19.91 -7.54
CA ARG A 578 28.37 -19.55 -6.16
C ARG A 578 29.85 -19.18 -6.02
N ALA A 579 30.74 -19.94 -6.66
CA ALA A 579 32.17 -19.67 -6.67
C ALA A 579 32.51 -18.38 -7.44
N GLU A 580 31.90 -18.18 -8.61
CA GLU A 580 32.10 -16.97 -9.43
C GLU A 580 31.55 -15.71 -8.76
N ALA A 581 30.43 -15.80 -8.04
CA ALA A 581 29.84 -14.66 -7.33
C ALA A 581 30.69 -14.17 -6.14
N GLY A 582 31.68 -14.94 -5.70
CA GLY A 582 32.57 -14.55 -4.59
C GLY A 582 31.87 -14.52 -3.23
N ILE A 583 30.79 -15.29 -3.05
CA ILE A 583 29.96 -15.33 -1.82
C ILE A 583 30.79 -15.73 -0.59
N ASP A 584 31.71 -16.69 -0.74
CA ASP A 584 32.62 -17.12 0.35
C ASP A 584 33.95 -16.33 0.38
N GLY A 585 34.09 -15.33 -0.49
CA GLY A 585 35.30 -14.53 -0.56
C GLY A 585 35.46 -13.67 0.68
N LYS A 586 36.67 -13.65 1.27
CA LYS A 586 36.99 -12.70 2.35
C LYS A 586 37.19 -11.32 1.73
N PRO A 587 36.59 -10.25 2.30
CA PRO A 587 36.84 -8.89 1.83
C PRO A 587 38.33 -8.59 1.96
N LYS A 588 38.93 -8.06 0.90
CA LYS A 588 40.28 -7.47 0.99
C LYS A 588 40.17 -6.23 1.87
N GLN A 589 41.08 -6.06 2.83
CA GLN A 589 41.17 -4.80 3.58
C GLN A 589 41.27 -3.64 2.58
N ALA A 590 40.34 -2.69 2.67
CA ALA A 590 40.40 -1.48 1.88
C ALA A 590 41.74 -0.77 2.20
N ALA A 591 42.50 -0.41 1.17
CA ALA A 591 43.54 0.59 1.36
C ALA A 591 42.85 1.85 1.89
N GLN A 592 43.31 2.39 3.03
CA GLN A 592 42.78 3.63 3.57
C GLN A 592 42.75 4.67 2.45
N ALA A 593 41.56 5.19 2.14
CA ALA A 593 41.44 6.34 1.24
C ALA A 593 42.33 7.45 1.81
N PRO A 594 43.11 8.16 0.98
CA PRO A 594 43.90 9.28 1.48
C PRO A 594 42.94 10.27 2.13
N SER A 595 43.16 10.53 3.43
CA SER A 595 42.54 11.61 4.16
C SER A 595 42.55 12.86 3.27
N ALA A 596 41.36 13.39 2.97
CA ALA A 596 41.24 14.70 2.35
C ALA A 596 41.90 15.69 3.32
N ALA A 597 43.16 16.02 3.04
CA ALA A 597 43.91 16.98 3.80
C ALA A 597 43.12 18.28 3.81
N ALA A 598 42.76 18.74 5.01
CA ALA A 598 42.22 20.07 5.23
C ALA A 598 43.12 21.09 4.52
N SER A 599 42.64 21.65 3.41
CA SER A 599 43.24 22.83 2.82
C SER A 599 43.00 23.98 3.78
N ALA A 600 44.02 24.27 4.59
CA ALA A 600 44.06 25.48 5.37
C ALA A 600 43.88 26.69 4.42
N PRO A 601 43.02 27.68 4.75
CA PRO A 601 42.95 28.90 3.98
C PRO A 601 44.29 29.62 4.13
N GLY A 602 44.97 29.89 3.01
CA GLY A 602 46.18 30.70 2.99
C GLY A 602 45.90 32.11 3.53
N PRO A 603 46.89 32.76 4.19
CA PRO A 603 46.71 34.10 4.70
C PRO A 603 46.55 35.11 3.55
N ALA A 604 45.74 36.14 3.83
CA ALA A 604 45.18 37.15 2.94
C ALA A 604 46.16 37.82 1.96
#